data_AF-A0A7X8G4C4-F1
#
_entry.id   AF-A0A7X8G4C4-F1
#
_cell.length_a   1.000
_cell.length_b   1.000
_cell.length_c   1.000
_cell.angle_alpha   90.00
_cell.angle_beta   90.00
_cell.angle_gamma   90.00
#
_symmetry.space_group_name_H-M   'P 1'
#
loop_
_entity.id
_entity.type
_entity.pdbx_description
1 polymer ?
#
loop_
_entity_poly.entity_id
_entity_poly.type
_entity_poly.pdbx_seq_one_letter_code
_entity_poly.pdbx_strand_id
1 'polypeptide(L)'
;MKKSFSVLLITALLLTLFPLTALANEPFFLEAPKNLTGELKFDDDGLPYFELKLDIPDSVKTINSNLESDSEYYEEIYCDYIEIIFDYKYGNYDWNEGPSKYWNTSMSVSDFLERGSYIYEPFDEGDFDTTDIKSETYQFRARFYGLWGYKGGWIDKHIYSEYSNTVTIGNPAFYEDASDWAVDELEKANEAGLIPEILKGKDLTKSITREEFAELALLLYEKTTGKAAVSVSENPFTDTNNQQILKAYSIGITQGTSATTFSPNVLINREQCATMLYRTIKAIAPEGDFSIVGVKDFPDQADISSWAVEGTKFMSKLSIIKGDTNGNFMPKAVTDAQKAVNYGMASREAAILMSVRTYDKYK
;
A
#
# COMPACT_ATOMS: atom_id res chain seq x y z
N MET A 1 1.23 -64.27 37.38
CA MET A 1 2.48 -64.03 36.61
C MET A 1 2.11 -63.42 35.26
N LYS A 2 2.31 -62.11 35.14
CA LYS A 2 2.11 -61.34 33.89
C LYS A 2 3.31 -61.62 32.96
N LYS A 3 3.05 -62.04 31.72
CA LYS A 3 4.07 -62.05 30.65
C LYS A 3 3.81 -60.84 29.75
N SER A 4 4.78 -59.94 29.73
CA SER A 4 4.84 -58.78 28.85
C SER A 4 5.10 -59.24 27.41
N PHE A 5 4.28 -58.78 26.47
CA PHE A 5 4.54 -58.89 25.03
C PHE A 5 4.92 -57.48 24.54
N SER A 6 6.19 -57.27 24.21
CA SER A 6 6.65 -56.08 23.52
C SER A 6 6.26 -56.17 22.05
N VAL A 7 5.43 -55.25 21.58
CA VAL A 7 5.14 -55.04 20.16
C VAL A 7 6.19 -54.06 19.62
N LEU A 8 7.02 -54.53 18.69
CA LEU A 8 7.97 -53.72 17.94
C LEU A 8 7.17 -52.91 16.90
N LEU A 9 7.05 -51.59 17.11
CA LEU A 9 6.42 -50.69 16.14
C LEU A 9 7.44 -50.35 15.05
N ILE A 10 7.34 -50.98 13.89
CA ILE A 10 8.12 -50.62 12.70
C ILE A 10 7.44 -49.40 12.07
N THR A 11 8.03 -48.23 12.24
CA THR A 11 7.66 -47.02 11.50
C THR A 11 8.13 -47.16 10.05
N ALA A 12 7.21 -47.52 9.16
CA ALA A 12 7.42 -47.43 7.72
C ALA A 12 7.40 -45.95 7.31
N LEU A 13 8.59 -45.41 7.00
CA LEU A 13 8.75 -44.09 6.39
C LEU A 13 8.22 -44.18 4.95
N LEU A 14 7.02 -43.65 4.71
CA LEU A 14 6.49 -43.48 3.35
C LEU A 14 7.34 -42.42 2.62
N LEU A 15 8.33 -42.87 1.82
CA LEU A 15 8.88 -42.05 0.75
C LEU A 15 7.79 -41.85 -0.31
N THR A 16 7.21 -40.67 -0.35
CA THR A 16 6.40 -40.23 -1.49
C THR A 16 7.33 -40.03 -2.68
N LEU A 17 7.33 -41.00 -3.59
CA LEU A 17 7.96 -40.90 -4.91
C LEU A 17 7.24 -39.82 -5.72
N PHE A 18 7.86 -38.65 -5.85
CA PHE A 18 7.52 -37.69 -6.90
C PHE A 18 7.97 -38.25 -8.27
N PRO A 19 7.25 -37.93 -9.35
CA PRO A 19 7.57 -38.45 -10.67
C PRO A 19 8.91 -37.85 -11.14
N LEU A 20 9.92 -38.71 -11.37
CA LEU A 20 11.13 -38.37 -12.11
C LEU A 20 10.73 -38.04 -13.56
N THR A 21 10.47 -36.78 -13.84
CA THR A 21 10.72 -36.24 -15.17
C THR A 21 12.23 -36.15 -15.32
N ALA A 22 12.77 -36.82 -16.35
CA ALA A 22 14.19 -36.91 -16.64
C ALA A 22 14.87 -35.53 -16.67
N LEU A 23 15.61 -35.19 -15.61
CA LEU A 23 16.52 -34.06 -15.57
C LEU A 23 17.83 -34.51 -16.21
N ALA A 24 18.39 -33.66 -17.06
CA ALA A 24 19.79 -33.76 -17.49
C ALA A 24 20.70 -33.81 -16.24
N ASN A 25 21.89 -34.42 -16.36
CA ASN A 25 22.87 -34.59 -15.27
C ASN A 25 23.35 -33.24 -14.68
N GLU A 26 22.53 -32.60 -13.84
CA GLU A 26 22.99 -31.57 -12.93
C GLU A 26 23.81 -32.24 -11.81
N PRO A 27 24.91 -31.62 -11.37
CA PRO A 27 25.84 -32.25 -10.43
C PRO A 27 25.29 -32.41 -9.01
N PHE A 28 24.29 -31.61 -8.65
CA PHE A 28 23.60 -31.66 -7.37
C PHE A 28 22.27 -30.91 -7.48
N PHE A 29 21.40 -31.13 -6.49
CA PHE A 29 20.11 -30.47 -6.39
C PHE A 29 20.14 -29.39 -5.31
N LEU A 30 19.60 -28.21 -5.63
CA LEU A 30 19.44 -27.11 -4.68
C LEU A 30 18.00 -27.06 -4.17
N GLU A 31 17.78 -27.42 -2.90
CA GLU A 31 16.48 -27.21 -2.25
C GLU A 31 16.13 -25.71 -2.17
N ALA A 32 14.87 -25.35 -2.42
CA ALA A 32 14.43 -23.96 -2.42
C ALA A 32 14.64 -23.26 -1.06
N PRO A 33 14.90 -21.94 -1.06
CA PRO A 33 14.91 -21.14 0.17
C PRO A 33 13.55 -21.18 0.86
N LYS A 34 13.54 -21.16 2.19
CA LYS A 34 12.31 -21.26 3.00
C LYS A 34 12.09 -19.98 3.79
N ASN A 35 10.83 -19.71 4.15
CA ASN A 35 10.45 -18.63 5.06
C ASN A 35 11.04 -17.25 4.68
N LEU A 36 10.97 -16.88 3.41
CA LEU A 36 11.36 -15.53 3.00
C LEU A 36 10.45 -14.51 3.69
N THR A 37 11.07 -13.58 4.41
CA THR A 37 10.46 -12.44 5.06
C THR A 37 11.19 -11.17 4.64
N GLY A 38 10.52 -10.03 4.73
CA GLY A 38 11.18 -8.75 4.55
C GLY A 38 10.48 -7.65 5.32
N GLU A 39 11.28 -6.66 5.70
CA GLU A 39 10.85 -5.51 6.50
C GLU A 39 11.41 -4.23 5.88
N LEU A 40 10.59 -3.19 5.75
CA LEU A 40 11.06 -1.85 5.39
C LEU A 40 11.70 -1.20 6.61
N LYS A 41 12.92 -0.70 6.44
CA LYS A 41 13.71 0.00 7.45
C LYS A 41 14.28 1.29 6.88
N PHE A 42 14.82 2.11 7.78
CA PHE A 42 15.48 3.37 7.44
C PHE A 42 16.88 3.36 8.03
N ASP A 43 17.87 3.85 7.29
CA ASP A 43 19.22 4.04 7.81
C ASP A 43 19.33 5.32 8.66
N ASP A 44 20.53 5.58 9.17
CA ASP A 44 20.79 6.75 10.03
C ASP A 44 20.58 8.09 9.31
N ASP A 45 20.64 8.09 7.97
CA ASP A 45 20.38 9.25 7.11
C ASP A 45 18.88 9.34 6.71
N GLY A 46 18.06 8.39 7.14
CA GLY A 46 16.62 8.32 6.86
C GLY A 46 16.27 7.73 5.49
N LEU A 47 17.22 7.08 4.81
CA LEU A 47 16.98 6.44 3.52
C LEU A 47 16.33 5.06 3.72
N PRO A 48 15.25 4.76 2.96
CA PRO A 48 14.55 3.49 3.06
C PRO A 48 15.34 2.34 2.44
N TYR A 49 15.32 1.18 3.07
CA TYR A 49 15.81 -0.09 2.52
C TYR A 49 14.96 -1.26 3.00
N PHE A 50 14.93 -2.35 2.23
CA PHE A 50 14.27 -3.59 2.63
C PHE A 50 15.30 -4.59 3.17
N GLU A 51 15.14 -5.00 4.42
CA GLU A 51 15.92 -6.09 5.02
C GLU A 51 15.20 -7.42 4.74
N LEU A 52 15.82 -8.28 3.92
CA LEU A 52 15.27 -9.59 3.54
C LEU A 52 15.97 -10.72 4.30
N LYS A 53 15.18 -11.61 4.89
CA LYS A 53 15.66 -12.80 5.61
C LYS A 53 15.01 -14.06 5.08
N LEU A 54 15.76 -15.15 5.03
CA LEU A 54 15.27 -16.48 4.63
C LEU A 54 16.05 -17.58 5.34
N ASP A 55 15.47 -18.77 5.35
CA ASP A 55 16.12 -19.98 5.84
C ASP A 55 16.80 -20.71 4.67
N ILE A 56 18.11 -20.96 4.84
CA ILE A 56 18.90 -21.77 3.91
C ILE A 56 18.79 -23.24 4.33
N PRO A 57 18.35 -24.17 3.45
CA PRO A 57 18.34 -25.60 3.73
C PRO A 57 19.74 -26.14 4.03
N ASP A 58 19.87 -27.09 4.95
CA ASP A 58 21.17 -27.66 5.33
C ASP A 58 21.88 -28.38 4.17
N SER A 59 21.11 -28.92 3.23
CA SER A 59 21.63 -29.50 1.99
C SER A 59 22.40 -28.45 1.17
N VAL A 60 21.83 -27.26 1.00
CA VAL A 60 22.46 -26.15 0.28
C VAL A 60 23.68 -25.60 1.03
N LYS A 61 23.62 -25.48 2.37
CA LYS A 61 24.79 -25.07 3.19
C LYS A 61 25.95 -26.04 3.01
N THR A 62 25.67 -27.35 3.02
CA THR A 62 26.68 -28.39 2.84
C THR A 62 27.31 -28.31 1.45
N ILE A 63 26.49 -28.18 0.40
CA ILE A 63 26.97 -28.02 -0.98
C ILE A 63 27.88 -26.80 -1.08
N ASN A 64 27.44 -25.63 -0.57
CA ASN A 64 28.23 -24.41 -0.61
C ASN A 64 29.57 -24.57 0.13
N SER A 65 29.55 -25.14 1.34
CA SER A 65 30.78 -25.36 2.12
C SER A 65 31.78 -26.28 1.41
N ASN A 66 31.31 -27.29 0.68
CA ASN A 66 32.17 -28.17 -0.10
C ASN A 66 32.84 -27.39 -1.25
N LEU A 67 32.06 -26.59 -1.99
CA LEU A 67 32.53 -25.81 -3.14
C LEU A 67 33.49 -24.68 -2.75
N GLU A 68 33.27 -24.04 -1.60
CA GLU A 68 34.20 -23.05 -1.02
C GLU A 68 35.54 -23.69 -0.63
N SER A 69 35.53 -24.95 -0.18
CA SER A 69 36.75 -25.67 0.17
C SER A 69 37.51 -26.18 -1.05
N ASP A 70 36.77 -26.60 -2.07
CA ASP A 70 37.30 -27.13 -3.33
C ASP A 70 36.25 -26.96 -4.45
N SER A 71 36.55 -26.12 -5.43
CA SER A 71 35.68 -25.89 -6.60
C SER A 71 35.58 -27.12 -7.52
N GLU A 72 36.43 -28.13 -7.34
CA GLU A 72 36.38 -29.44 -8.01
C GLU A 72 35.90 -30.57 -7.07
N TYR A 73 35.24 -30.24 -5.96
CA TYR A 73 34.79 -31.23 -4.97
C TYR A 73 33.97 -32.37 -5.56
N TYR A 74 33.13 -32.06 -6.54
CA TYR A 74 32.34 -33.05 -7.27
C TYR A 74 33.12 -33.56 -8.48
N GLU A 75 33.09 -34.87 -8.69
CA GLU A 75 33.90 -35.52 -9.72
C GLU A 75 33.57 -35.01 -11.12
N GLU A 76 34.61 -34.81 -11.94
CA GLU A 76 34.53 -34.40 -13.36
C GLU A 76 33.93 -33.01 -13.64
N ILE A 77 33.63 -32.21 -12.62
CA ILE A 77 33.08 -30.86 -12.80
C ILE A 77 33.89 -29.81 -12.06
N TYR A 78 33.74 -28.58 -12.51
CA TYR A 78 34.11 -27.37 -11.78
C TYR A 78 32.81 -26.63 -11.47
N CYS A 79 32.63 -26.18 -10.23
CA CYS A 79 31.48 -25.38 -9.83
C CYS A 79 31.92 -24.23 -8.93
N ASP A 80 31.36 -23.06 -9.19
CA ASP A 80 31.52 -21.90 -8.31
C ASP A 80 30.69 -22.06 -7.02
N TYR A 81 30.93 -21.22 -6.02
CA TYR A 81 30.11 -21.18 -4.81
C TYR A 81 28.65 -20.87 -5.13
N ILE A 82 27.76 -21.17 -4.19
CA ILE A 82 26.32 -20.98 -4.38
C ILE A 82 25.95 -19.53 -4.05
N GLU A 83 25.19 -18.91 -4.94
CA GLU A 83 24.58 -17.60 -4.73
C GLU A 83 23.09 -17.71 -4.41
N ILE A 84 22.56 -16.67 -3.78
CA ILE A 84 21.14 -16.39 -3.60
C ILE A 84 20.80 -15.24 -4.54
N ILE A 85 19.83 -15.44 -5.42
CA ILE A 85 19.25 -14.40 -6.26
C ILE A 85 17.96 -13.91 -5.61
N PHE A 86 17.86 -12.61 -5.38
CA PHE A 86 16.66 -11.93 -4.92
C PHE A 86 15.99 -11.23 -6.10
N ASP A 87 14.89 -11.81 -6.57
CA ASP A 87 14.05 -11.14 -7.56
C ASP A 87 13.17 -10.10 -6.85
N TYR A 88 12.99 -8.96 -7.48
CA TYR A 88 12.10 -7.89 -7.02
C TYR A 88 11.10 -7.52 -8.11
N LYS A 89 9.95 -6.99 -7.70
CA LYS A 89 9.07 -6.20 -8.56
C LYS A 89 8.29 -5.21 -7.72
N TYR A 90 7.86 -4.12 -8.34
CA TYR A 90 7.01 -3.13 -7.72
C TYR A 90 6.07 -2.52 -8.75
N GLY A 91 4.89 -2.13 -8.29
CA GLY A 91 3.81 -1.60 -9.14
C GLY A 91 3.46 -2.51 -10.29
N ASN A 92 3.54 -1.93 -11.49
CA ASN A 92 3.20 -2.59 -12.76
C ASN A 92 4.40 -3.21 -13.48
N TYR A 93 5.62 -3.14 -12.92
CA TYR A 93 6.78 -3.80 -13.53
C TYR A 93 6.70 -5.32 -13.34
N ASP A 94 7.17 -6.07 -14.34
CA ASP A 94 7.44 -7.50 -14.18
C ASP A 94 8.75 -7.71 -13.38
N TRP A 95 9.00 -8.96 -12.98
CA TRP A 95 10.15 -9.35 -12.17
C TRP A 95 11.47 -8.87 -12.77
N ASN A 96 12.23 -8.08 -11.98
CA ASN A 96 13.52 -7.48 -12.31
C ASN A 96 13.52 -6.55 -13.54
N GLU A 97 12.36 -6.09 -14.00
CA GLU A 97 12.27 -5.13 -15.12
C GLU A 97 12.15 -3.67 -14.67
N GLY A 98 11.81 -3.44 -13.39
CA GLY A 98 11.76 -2.10 -12.80
C GLY A 98 13.16 -1.54 -12.54
N PRO A 99 13.34 -0.20 -12.55
CA PRO A 99 14.62 0.40 -12.16
C PRO A 99 15.01 -0.04 -10.74
N SER A 100 16.30 -0.27 -10.54
CA SER A 100 16.90 -0.64 -9.26
C SER A 100 18.17 0.17 -9.09
N LYS A 101 18.49 0.54 -7.85
CA LYS A 101 19.75 1.21 -7.53
C LYS A 101 20.95 0.32 -7.88
N TYR A 102 20.78 -1.00 -7.76
CA TYR A 102 21.79 -1.99 -8.11
C TYR A 102 21.33 -2.89 -9.25
N TRP A 103 22.21 -3.04 -10.23
CA TRP A 103 22.05 -3.91 -11.40
C TRP A 103 22.11 -5.41 -11.08
N ASN A 104 22.73 -5.78 -9.95
CA ASN A 104 22.78 -7.15 -9.48
C ASN A 104 22.14 -7.27 -8.09
N THR A 105 21.17 -8.16 -7.96
CA THR A 105 20.46 -8.48 -6.72
C THR A 105 20.79 -9.90 -6.22
N SER A 106 22.06 -10.30 -6.33
CA SER A 106 22.57 -11.55 -5.77
C SER A 106 23.47 -11.34 -4.55
N MET A 107 23.67 -12.41 -3.79
CA MET A 107 24.58 -12.49 -2.65
C MET A 107 25.08 -13.93 -2.49
N SER A 108 26.34 -14.15 -2.13
CA SER A 108 26.82 -15.51 -1.85
C SER A 108 26.12 -16.11 -0.63
N VAL A 109 25.94 -17.45 -0.61
CA VAL A 109 25.42 -18.15 0.58
C VAL A 109 26.32 -17.92 1.80
N SER A 110 27.63 -17.87 1.60
CA SER A 110 28.62 -17.60 2.64
C SER A 110 28.41 -16.24 3.29
N ASP A 111 28.30 -15.17 2.48
CA ASP A 111 28.05 -13.82 3.00
C ASP A 111 26.69 -13.72 3.70
N PHE A 112 25.66 -14.39 3.16
CA PHE A 112 24.33 -14.35 3.75
C PHE A 112 24.31 -15.02 5.13
N LEU A 113 25.03 -16.12 5.30
CA LEU A 113 25.19 -16.79 6.59
C LEU A 113 25.93 -15.92 7.61
N GLU A 114 26.90 -15.11 7.17
CA GLU A 114 27.62 -14.17 8.04
C GLU A 114 26.75 -12.97 8.45
N ARG A 115 26.05 -12.36 7.48
CA ARG A 115 25.28 -11.11 7.69
C ARG A 115 23.87 -11.35 8.21
N GLY A 116 23.32 -12.55 8.00
CA GLY A 116 21.98 -12.97 8.43
C GLY A 116 20.82 -12.35 7.65
N SER A 117 21.08 -11.48 6.67
CA SER A 117 20.07 -10.85 5.82
C SER A 117 20.69 -10.26 4.54
N TYR A 118 19.85 -10.04 3.54
CA TYR A 118 20.18 -9.27 2.34
C TYR A 118 19.51 -7.89 2.44
N ILE A 119 20.22 -6.85 2.03
CA ILE A 119 19.71 -5.48 2.00
C ILE A 119 19.40 -5.11 0.56
N TYR A 120 18.12 -4.89 0.27
CA TYR A 120 17.66 -4.37 -1.01
C TYR A 120 17.37 -2.87 -0.87
N GLU A 121 18.10 -2.06 -1.61
CA GLU A 121 17.89 -0.61 -1.66
C GLU A 121 16.99 -0.28 -2.87
N PRO A 122 15.76 0.22 -2.63
CA PRO A 122 14.85 0.59 -3.71
C PRO A 122 15.42 1.73 -4.56
N PHE A 123 14.93 1.82 -5.79
CA PHE A 123 15.26 2.95 -6.65
C PHE A 123 14.58 4.22 -6.11
N ASP A 124 15.39 5.24 -5.84
CA ASP A 124 14.93 6.57 -5.43
C ASP A 124 14.67 7.41 -6.68
N GLU A 125 13.41 7.79 -6.91
CA GLU A 125 12.99 8.70 -7.99
C GLU A 125 12.97 10.17 -7.54
N GLY A 126 13.31 10.44 -6.28
CA GLY A 126 13.28 11.78 -5.73
C GLY A 126 14.41 12.69 -6.23
N ASP A 127 14.20 14.00 -6.08
CA ASP A 127 15.21 15.03 -6.34
C ASP A 127 16.26 15.10 -5.20
N PHE A 128 17.29 15.94 -5.33
CA PHE A 128 18.43 16.01 -4.40
C PHE A 128 18.07 16.18 -2.91
N ASP A 129 16.89 16.74 -2.59
CA ASP A 129 16.43 17.03 -1.23
C ASP A 129 15.27 16.12 -0.77
N THR A 130 14.86 15.15 -1.59
CA THR A 130 13.69 14.31 -1.33
C THR A 130 13.97 12.87 -1.69
N THR A 131 13.65 11.93 -0.82
CA THR A 131 13.61 10.51 -1.18
C THR A 131 12.19 10.12 -1.54
N ASP A 132 12.00 9.65 -2.78
CA ASP A 132 10.74 9.15 -3.30
C ASP A 132 10.95 7.75 -3.85
N ILE A 133 10.77 6.74 -2.99
CA ILE A 133 10.58 5.37 -3.47
C ILE A 133 9.17 5.30 -4.04
N LYS A 134 8.99 4.77 -5.27
CA LYS A 134 7.64 4.60 -5.83
C LYS A 134 6.72 4.03 -4.77
N SER A 135 5.67 4.77 -4.45
CA SER A 135 4.68 4.45 -3.43
C SER A 135 3.78 3.30 -3.87
N GLU A 136 4.40 2.13 -4.01
CA GLU A 136 3.80 0.91 -4.52
C GLU A 136 4.10 -0.26 -3.58
N THR A 137 3.46 -1.38 -3.90
CA THR A 137 3.73 -2.65 -3.24
C THR A 137 4.99 -3.26 -3.83
N TYR A 138 6.01 -3.50 -3.00
CA TYR A 138 7.18 -4.29 -3.39
C TYR A 138 6.90 -5.77 -3.16
N GLN A 139 7.32 -6.61 -4.10
CA GLN A 139 7.29 -8.06 -3.95
C GLN A 139 8.68 -8.62 -4.17
N PHE A 140 9.05 -9.58 -3.32
CA PHE A 140 10.33 -10.27 -3.39
C PHE A 140 10.12 -11.78 -3.41
N ARG A 141 10.99 -12.47 -4.14
CA ARG A 141 11.16 -13.93 -4.07
C ARG A 141 12.64 -14.25 -4.23
N ALA A 142 13.10 -15.34 -3.64
CA ALA A 142 14.50 -15.73 -3.68
C ALA A 142 14.66 -17.13 -4.27
N ARG A 143 15.80 -17.41 -4.88
CA ARG A 143 16.22 -18.76 -5.27
C ARG A 143 17.72 -18.91 -5.17
N PHE A 144 18.21 -20.14 -5.03
CA PHE A 144 19.63 -20.42 -5.13
C PHE A 144 20.05 -20.59 -6.59
N TYR A 145 21.31 -20.24 -6.85
CA TYR A 145 21.95 -20.31 -8.15
C TYR A 145 23.37 -20.88 -8.02
N GLY A 146 23.75 -21.75 -8.96
CA GLY A 146 25.12 -22.23 -9.11
C GLY A 146 25.56 -22.19 -10.57
N LEU A 147 26.82 -21.81 -10.78
CA LEU A 147 27.48 -21.80 -12.10
C LEU A 147 28.52 -22.94 -12.16
N TRP A 148 28.41 -23.81 -13.16
CA TRP A 148 29.25 -25.00 -13.26
C TRP A 148 29.65 -25.35 -14.70
N GLY A 149 30.63 -26.26 -14.85
CA GLY A 149 31.10 -26.78 -16.13
C GLY A 149 31.83 -28.10 -15.96
N TYR A 150 32.11 -28.80 -17.07
CA TYR A 150 32.92 -30.00 -17.03
C TYR A 150 34.40 -29.66 -16.87
N LYS A 151 35.14 -30.52 -16.18
CA LYS A 151 36.59 -30.37 -15.99
C LYS A 151 37.33 -30.24 -17.31
N GLY A 152 38.17 -29.21 -17.43
CA GLY A 152 38.89 -28.87 -18.67
C GLY A 152 38.04 -28.16 -19.73
N GLY A 153 36.78 -27.83 -19.43
CA GLY A 153 35.88 -27.02 -20.25
C GLY A 153 35.59 -25.64 -19.66
N TRP A 154 34.66 -24.93 -20.28
CA TRP A 154 34.15 -23.66 -19.77
C TRP A 154 33.06 -23.88 -18.72
N ILE A 155 32.96 -22.93 -17.78
CA ILE A 155 31.92 -22.90 -16.76
C ILE A 155 30.72 -22.12 -17.33
N ASP A 156 29.83 -22.83 -18.02
CA ASP A 156 28.76 -22.24 -18.84
C ASP A 156 27.37 -22.79 -18.51
N LYS A 157 27.25 -23.59 -17.45
CA LYS A 157 26.00 -24.27 -17.06
C LYS A 157 25.47 -23.68 -15.78
N HIS A 158 24.14 -23.64 -15.69
CA HIS A 158 23.44 -23.03 -14.58
C HIS A 158 22.59 -24.08 -13.87
N ILE A 159 22.54 -23.99 -12.54
CA ILE A 159 21.63 -24.74 -11.68
C ILE A 159 20.82 -23.72 -10.90
N TYR A 160 19.52 -23.95 -10.81
CA TYR A 160 18.61 -23.11 -10.04
C TYR A 160 17.78 -23.98 -9.10
N SER A 161 17.55 -23.49 -7.88
CA SER A 161 16.45 -24.03 -7.08
C SER A 161 15.11 -23.50 -7.61
N GLU A 162 14.02 -24.12 -7.16
CA GLU A 162 12.72 -23.46 -7.15
C GLU A 162 12.76 -22.17 -6.31
N TYR A 163 11.80 -21.27 -6.55
CA TYR A 163 11.66 -20.05 -5.76
C TYR A 163 11.14 -20.32 -4.34
N SER A 164 11.49 -19.43 -3.42
CA SER A 164 10.84 -19.29 -2.12
C SER A 164 9.36 -18.89 -2.24
N ASN A 165 8.68 -18.75 -1.10
CA ASN A 165 7.45 -17.96 -1.05
C ASN A 165 7.72 -16.53 -1.53
N THR A 166 6.68 -15.88 -2.06
CA THR A 166 6.71 -14.43 -2.34
C THR A 166 6.39 -13.68 -1.04
N VAL A 167 7.20 -12.69 -0.71
CA VAL A 167 6.86 -11.69 0.32
C VAL A 167 6.39 -10.42 -0.38
N THR A 168 5.36 -9.80 0.17
CA THR A 168 4.76 -8.57 -0.32
C THR A 168 4.89 -7.54 0.78
N ILE A 169 5.59 -6.45 0.51
CA ILE A 169 5.89 -5.37 1.44
C ILE A 169 5.33 -4.10 0.81
N GLY A 170 4.19 -3.63 1.31
CA GLY A 170 3.70 -2.30 0.99
C GLY A 170 4.61 -1.25 1.62
N ASN A 171 4.68 -0.06 1.00
CA ASN A 171 5.09 1.16 1.71
C ASN A 171 4.39 1.16 3.10
N PRO A 172 5.06 1.55 4.20
CA PRO A 172 4.44 1.47 5.51
C PRO A 172 3.13 2.25 5.40
N ALA A 173 2.05 1.71 5.98
CA ALA A 173 0.74 2.32 5.87
C ALA A 173 0.89 3.83 5.98
N PHE A 174 0.39 4.59 5.00
CA PHE A 174 0.50 6.06 5.01
C PHE A 174 -0.31 6.67 6.17
N TYR A 175 -0.81 5.85 7.08
CA TYR A 175 -1.62 6.14 8.24
C TYR A 175 -1.08 5.41 9.47
N GLU A 176 -1.35 5.97 10.65
CA GLU A 176 -1.03 5.36 11.94
C GLU A 176 -1.97 4.19 12.27
N ASP A 177 -3.26 4.36 11.95
CA ASP A 177 -4.30 3.35 12.18
C ASP A 177 -5.45 3.54 11.17
N ALA A 178 -6.12 2.45 10.81
CA ALA A 178 -7.30 2.44 9.94
C ALA A 178 -8.14 1.19 10.22
N SER A 179 -9.45 1.28 9.96
CA SER A 179 -10.33 0.14 10.08
C SER A 179 -10.16 -0.84 8.92
N ASP A 180 -10.26 -2.16 9.20
CA ASP A 180 -10.16 -3.22 8.18
C ASP A 180 -11.05 -3.00 6.95
N TRP A 181 -12.26 -2.47 7.16
CA TRP A 181 -13.23 -2.22 6.08
C TRP A 181 -12.81 -1.10 5.12
N ALA A 182 -11.85 -0.26 5.51
CA ALA A 182 -11.40 0.89 4.72
C ALA A 182 -10.14 0.58 3.89
N VAL A 183 -9.36 -0.44 4.27
CA VAL A 183 -8.01 -0.72 3.72
C VAL A 183 -7.99 -0.75 2.20
N ASP A 184 -8.83 -1.57 1.56
CA ASP A 184 -8.86 -1.70 0.09
C ASP A 184 -9.12 -0.38 -0.65
N GLU A 185 -9.98 0.49 -0.11
CA GLU A 185 -10.28 1.79 -0.73
C GLU A 185 -9.23 2.86 -0.34
N LEU A 186 -8.57 2.72 0.81
CA LEU A 186 -7.43 3.56 1.21
C LEU A 186 -6.21 3.30 0.32
N GLU A 187 -5.95 2.05 -0.04
CA GLU A 187 -4.90 1.69 -1.00
C GLU A 187 -5.15 2.32 -2.36
N LYS A 188 -6.38 2.20 -2.88
CA LYS A 188 -6.78 2.89 -4.14
C LYS A 188 -6.61 4.40 -4.06
N ALA A 189 -6.91 5.00 -2.91
CA ALA A 189 -6.70 6.43 -2.70
C ALA A 189 -5.21 6.80 -2.80
N ASN A 190 -4.35 5.98 -2.19
CA ASN A 190 -2.91 6.18 -2.24
C ASN A 190 -2.36 6.02 -3.65
N GLU A 191 -2.73 4.95 -4.37
CA GLU A 191 -2.36 4.70 -5.77
C GLU A 191 -2.81 5.84 -6.71
N ALA A 192 -4.00 6.41 -6.46
CA ALA A 192 -4.50 7.55 -7.23
C ALA A 192 -3.87 8.90 -6.81
N GLY A 193 -3.01 8.92 -5.79
CA GLY A 193 -2.41 10.13 -5.24
C GLY A 193 -3.43 11.08 -4.59
N LEU A 194 -4.51 10.53 -4.01
CA LEU A 194 -5.61 11.26 -3.38
C LEU A 194 -5.45 11.43 -1.86
N ILE A 195 -4.29 11.08 -1.30
CA ILE A 195 -3.98 11.30 0.12
C ILE A 195 -3.25 12.64 0.28
N PRO A 196 -3.88 13.66 0.89
CA PRO A 196 -3.21 14.94 1.15
C PRO A 196 -2.17 14.79 2.25
N GLU A 197 -1.08 15.56 2.17
CA GLU A 197 0.03 15.52 3.14
C GLU A 197 -0.44 15.66 4.58
N ILE A 198 -1.45 16.49 4.86
CA ILE A 198 -1.99 16.70 6.21
C ILE A 198 -2.57 15.43 6.85
N LEU A 199 -2.93 14.42 6.03
CA LEU A 199 -3.47 13.13 6.49
C LEU A 199 -2.44 12.00 6.52
N LYS A 200 -1.24 12.19 5.96
CA LYS A 200 -0.18 11.17 6.04
C LYS A 200 0.30 11.00 7.48
N GLY A 201 0.51 9.75 7.89
CA GLY A 201 0.90 9.34 9.23
C GLY A 201 -0.15 9.56 10.32
N LYS A 202 -1.42 9.82 9.97
CA LYS A 202 -2.50 10.04 10.95
C LYS A 202 -3.28 8.77 11.23
N ASP A 203 -3.83 8.68 12.44
CA ASP A 203 -4.94 7.76 12.74
C ASP A 203 -6.19 8.19 11.95
N LEU A 204 -6.57 7.36 10.98
CA LEU A 204 -7.68 7.64 10.05
C LEU A 204 -9.05 7.25 10.63
N THR A 205 -9.08 6.51 11.75
CA THR A 205 -10.32 6.16 12.45
C THR A 205 -10.95 7.37 13.14
N LYS A 206 -10.17 8.44 13.37
CA LYS A 206 -10.64 9.68 14.01
C LYS A 206 -11.45 10.56 13.07
N SER A 207 -12.28 11.40 13.67
CA SER A 207 -13.06 12.41 12.96
C SER A 207 -12.16 13.38 12.19
N ILE A 208 -12.58 13.74 10.97
CA ILE A 208 -11.87 14.67 10.11
C ILE A 208 -12.18 16.13 10.45
N THR A 209 -11.19 17.00 10.40
CA THR A 209 -11.39 18.46 10.53
C THR A 209 -11.87 19.09 9.22
N ARG A 210 -12.37 20.32 9.31
CA ARG A 210 -12.79 21.10 8.14
C ARG A 210 -11.63 21.40 7.19
N GLU A 211 -10.44 21.68 7.74
CA GLU A 211 -9.22 21.91 6.97
C GLU A 211 -8.77 20.63 6.25
N GLU A 212 -8.68 19.51 6.97
CA GLU A 212 -8.30 18.22 6.38
C GLU A 212 -9.22 17.83 5.21
N PHE A 213 -10.54 17.99 5.36
CA PHE A 213 -11.47 17.68 4.28
C PHE A 213 -11.39 18.69 3.12
N ALA A 214 -11.11 19.96 3.40
CA ALA A 214 -10.93 20.97 2.35
C ALA A 214 -9.71 20.69 1.48
N GLU A 215 -8.59 20.29 2.09
CA GLU A 215 -7.39 19.88 1.36
C GLU A 215 -7.63 18.61 0.55
N LEU A 216 -8.31 17.62 1.11
CA LEU A 216 -8.70 16.41 0.40
C LEU A 216 -9.58 16.73 -0.83
N ALA A 217 -10.55 17.64 -0.67
CA ALA A 217 -11.45 18.06 -1.74
C ALA A 217 -10.73 18.88 -2.83
N LEU A 218 -9.74 19.71 -2.45
CA LEU A 218 -8.88 20.40 -3.41
C LEU A 218 -8.01 19.40 -4.19
N LEU A 219 -7.34 18.48 -3.49
CA LEU A 219 -6.50 17.47 -4.11
C LEU A 219 -7.29 16.61 -5.10
N LEU A 220 -8.52 16.22 -4.74
CA LEU A 220 -9.44 15.55 -5.65
C LEU A 220 -9.68 16.35 -6.93
N TYR A 221 -9.98 17.66 -6.82
CA TYR A 221 -10.17 18.52 -7.99
C TYR A 221 -8.91 18.55 -8.88
N GLU A 222 -7.73 18.79 -8.29
CA GLU A 222 -6.48 18.93 -9.04
C GLU A 222 -6.09 17.62 -9.74
N LYS A 223 -6.26 16.48 -9.05
CA LYS A 223 -5.99 15.15 -9.60
C LYS A 223 -6.98 14.73 -10.68
N THR A 224 -8.27 15.09 -10.53
CA THR A 224 -9.29 14.73 -11.53
C THR A 224 -9.17 15.59 -12.78
N THR A 225 -8.86 16.88 -12.64
CA THR A 225 -8.84 17.82 -13.79
C THR A 225 -7.47 18.02 -14.42
N GLY A 226 -6.39 17.64 -13.73
CA GLY A 226 -5.02 17.96 -14.10
C GLY A 226 -4.68 19.46 -13.99
N LYS A 227 -5.53 20.26 -13.31
CA LYS A 227 -5.37 21.72 -13.18
C LYS A 227 -5.06 22.08 -11.73
N ALA A 228 -3.97 22.82 -11.53
CA ALA A 228 -3.67 23.43 -10.23
C ALA A 228 -4.58 24.63 -9.97
N ALA A 229 -5.15 24.71 -8.78
CA ALA A 229 -5.91 25.88 -8.36
C ALA A 229 -4.96 27.00 -7.89
N VAL A 230 -5.34 28.26 -8.14
CA VAL A 230 -4.59 29.44 -7.72
C VAL A 230 -5.26 30.04 -6.50
N SER A 231 -4.49 30.43 -5.46
CA SER A 231 -5.05 31.06 -4.28
C SER A 231 -5.61 32.46 -4.58
N VAL A 232 -6.56 32.92 -3.76
CA VAL A 232 -7.02 34.31 -3.80
C VAL A 232 -5.90 35.26 -3.39
N SER A 233 -5.86 36.45 -3.99
CA SER A 233 -4.84 37.48 -3.69
C SER A 233 -5.04 38.13 -2.31
N GLU A 234 -6.28 38.23 -1.86
CA GLU A 234 -6.64 38.75 -0.54
C GLU A 234 -7.27 37.63 0.28
N ASN A 235 -6.67 37.31 1.43
CA ASN A 235 -7.21 36.32 2.35
C ASN A 235 -8.45 36.89 3.06
N PRO A 236 -9.66 36.34 2.85
CA PRO A 236 -10.85 36.81 3.55
C PRO A 236 -10.87 36.36 5.03
N PHE A 237 -10.11 35.33 5.38
CA PHE A 237 -10.17 34.67 6.68
C PHE A 237 -9.10 35.19 7.65
N THR A 238 -9.50 35.41 8.90
CA THR A 238 -8.59 35.87 9.96
C THR A 238 -8.00 34.73 10.78
N ASP A 239 -8.55 33.52 10.67
CA ASP A 239 -8.23 32.35 11.51
C ASP A 239 -7.42 31.26 10.79
N THR A 240 -7.03 31.49 9.53
CA THR A 240 -6.12 30.61 8.79
C THR A 240 -5.36 31.38 7.70
N ASN A 241 -4.12 30.98 7.44
CA ASN A 241 -3.30 31.45 6.32
C ASN A 241 -2.92 30.29 5.37
N ASN A 242 -3.54 29.11 5.54
CA ASN A 242 -3.23 27.93 4.74
C ASN A 242 -3.61 28.15 3.28
N GLN A 243 -2.61 28.09 2.39
CA GLN A 243 -2.80 28.34 0.96
C GLN A 243 -3.73 27.33 0.28
N GLN A 244 -3.79 26.09 0.77
CA GLN A 244 -4.69 25.07 0.22
C GLN A 244 -6.16 25.45 0.50
N ILE A 245 -6.46 26.01 1.67
CA ILE A 245 -7.79 26.53 1.98
C ILE A 245 -8.14 27.70 1.04
N LEU A 246 -7.18 28.61 0.81
CA LEU A 246 -7.39 29.77 -0.07
C LEU A 246 -7.58 29.39 -1.55
N LYS A 247 -6.88 28.34 -2.01
CA LYS A 247 -7.10 27.73 -3.32
C LYS A 247 -8.47 27.09 -3.41
N ALA A 248 -8.85 26.25 -2.43
CA ALA A 248 -10.16 25.62 -2.42
C ALA A 248 -11.30 26.66 -2.39
N TYR A 249 -11.09 27.77 -1.68
CA TYR A 249 -12.00 28.90 -1.66
C TYR A 249 -12.10 29.60 -3.02
N SER A 250 -10.99 29.82 -3.73
CA SER A 250 -10.96 30.55 -5.00
C SER A 250 -11.78 29.88 -6.11
N ILE A 251 -11.83 28.54 -6.10
CA ILE A 251 -12.60 27.73 -7.05
C ILE A 251 -13.97 27.30 -6.48
N GLY A 252 -14.38 27.85 -5.34
CA GLY A 252 -15.72 27.67 -4.77
C GLY A 252 -15.99 26.31 -4.14
N ILE A 253 -14.96 25.49 -3.90
CA ILE A 253 -15.08 24.21 -3.16
C ILE A 253 -15.52 24.50 -1.72
N THR A 254 -14.88 25.47 -1.08
CA THR A 254 -15.17 25.85 0.31
C THR A 254 -15.77 27.24 0.42
N GLN A 255 -16.38 27.50 1.58
CA GLN A 255 -16.82 28.82 2.03
C GLN A 255 -16.43 28.96 3.51
N GLY A 256 -16.34 30.19 4.00
CA GLY A 256 -16.20 30.44 5.43
C GLY A 256 -17.42 30.01 6.23
N THR A 257 -17.24 29.77 7.52
CA THR A 257 -18.35 29.69 8.50
C THR A 257 -18.92 31.08 8.79
N SER A 258 -18.15 32.13 8.49
CA SER A 258 -18.58 33.52 8.39
C SER A 258 -17.89 34.19 7.20
N ALA A 259 -18.14 35.48 6.97
CA ALA A 259 -17.44 36.25 5.94
C ALA A 259 -15.92 36.33 6.20
N THR A 260 -15.48 36.22 7.46
CA THR A 260 -14.08 36.41 7.86
C THR A 260 -13.48 35.23 8.62
N THR A 261 -14.16 34.09 8.67
CA THR A 261 -13.75 32.94 9.49
C THR A 261 -13.96 31.64 8.72
N PHE A 262 -12.94 30.77 8.69
CA PHE A 262 -13.02 29.46 8.06
C PHE A 262 -13.36 28.34 9.05
N SER A 263 -12.87 28.43 10.28
CA SER A 263 -12.95 27.43 11.34
C SER A 263 -12.22 26.11 11.02
N PRO A 264 -10.89 26.15 10.79
CA PRO A 264 -10.12 25.00 10.30
C PRO A 264 -10.19 23.75 11.19
N ASN A 265 -10.10 23.95 12.51
CA ASN A 265 -10.02 22.87 13.50
C ASN A 265 -11.37 22.28 13.89
N VAL A 266 -12.48 22.80 13.36
CA VAL A 266 -13.80 22.26 13.66
C VAL A 266 -13.98 20.94 12.92
N LEU A 267 -14.38 19.90 13.65
CA LEU A 267 -14.79 18.64 13.05
C LEU A 267 -16.04 18.84 12.21
N ILE A 268 -16.09 18.23 11.04
CA ILE A 268 -17.23 18.40 10.13
C ILE A 268 -18.19 17.21 10.16
N ASN A 269 -19.46 17.52 9.95
CA ASN A 269 -20.52 16.54 9.84
C ASN A 269 -20.76 16.13 8.37
N ARG A 270 -21.57 15.09 8.17
CA ARG A 270 -21.80 14.48 6.85
C ARG A 270 -22.52 15.41 5.88
N GLU A 271 -23.42 16.27 6.35
CA GLU A 271 -24.06 17.26 5.46
C GLU A 271 -23.05 18.31 4.95
N GLN A 272 -22.06 18.68 5.77
CA GLN A 272 -20.95 19.55 5.36
C GLN A 272 -20.02 18.85 4.37
N CYS A 273 -19.65 17.58 4.62
CA CYS A 273 -18.86 16.77 3.68
C CYS A 273 -19.56 16.69 2.31
N ALA A 274 -20.85 16.36 2.31
CA ALA A 274 -21.64 16.22 1.09
C ALA A 274 -21.73 17.52 0.30
N THR A 275 -21.89 18.65 0.99
CA THR A 275 -21.98 19.96 0.36
C THR A 275 -20.65 20.39 -0.24
N MET A 276 -19.54 20.13 0.46
CA MET A 276 -18.21 20.47 -0.04
C MET A 276 -17.85 19.60 -1.26
N LEU A 277 -18.09 18.29 -1.20
CA LEU A 277 -17.89 17.40 -2.36
C LEU A 277 -18.80 17.74 -3.54
N TYR A 278 -20.06 18.09 -3.30
CA TYR A 278 -20.96 18.54 -4.36
C TYR A 278 -20.38 19.76 -5.10
N ARG A 279 -19.83 20.73 -4.36
CA ARG A 279 -19.14 21.88 -4.96
C ARG A 279 -17.87 21.48 -5.70
N THR A 280 -17.09 20.53 -5.15
CA THR A 280 -15.93 19.95 -5.84
C THR A 280 -16.31 19.35 -7.17
N ILE A 281 -17.36 18.54 -7.23
CA ILE A 281 -17.82 17.93 -8.50
C ILE A 281 -18.29 19.01 -9.48
N LYS A 282 -19.00 20.06 -9.00
CA LYS A 282 -19.35 21.20 -9.85
C LYS A 282 -18.13 21.93 -10.42
N ALA A 283 -17.04 22.02 -9.65
CA ALA A 283 -15.79 22.59 -10.13
C ALA A 283 -15.09 21.66 -11.14
N ILE A 284 -15.12 20.33 -10.91
CA ILE A 284 -14.55 19.32 -11.82
C ILE A 284 -15.31 19.29 -13.16
N ALA A 285 -16.64 19.26 -13.12
CA ALA A 285 -17.52 19.08 -14.27
C ALA A 285 -18.62 20.15 -14.30
N PRO A 286 -18.29 21.42 -14.65
CA PRO A 286 -19.24 22.54 -14.58
C PRO A 286 -20.49 22.35 -15.45
N GLU A 287 -20.38 21.61 -16.55
CA GLU A 287 -21.48 21.30 -17.48
C GLU A 287 -22.23 19.99 -17.13
N GLY A 288 -21.96 19.42 -15.95
CA GLY A 288 -22.58 18.17 -15.50
C GLY A 288 -24.06 18.29 -15.17
N ASP A 289 -24.78 17.16 -15.21
CA ASP A 289 -26.17 17.08 -14.71
C ASP A 289 -26.18 16.94 -13.18
N PHE A 290 -26.51 18.04 -12.51
CA PHE A 290 -26.64 18.10 -11.04
C PHE A 290 -28.08 17.90 -10.55
N SER A 291 -29.00 17.45 -11.41
CA SER A 291 -30.39 17.25 -11.06
C SER A 291 -30.59 16.18 -10.00
N ILE A 292 -31.33 16.56 -8.95
CA ILE A 292 -31.82 15.67 -7.88
C ILE A 292 -33.30 15.29 -8.09
N VAL A 293 -33.86 15.55 -9.28
CA VAL A 293 -35.25 15.18 -9.61
C VAL A 293 -35.41 13.66 -9.47
N GLY A 294 -36.47 13.24 -8.75
CA GLY A 294 -36.75 11.84 -8.48
C GLY A 294 -35.98 11.22 -7.31
N VAL A 295 -35.06 11.96 -6.68
CA VAL A 295 -34.40 11.52 -5.45
C VAL A 295 -35.37 11.70 -4.27
N LYS A 296 -35.80 10.57 -3.69
CA LYS A 296 -36.69 10.53 -2.53
C LYS A 296 -36.06 11.22 -1.32
N ASP A 297 -36.91 11.75 -0.45
CA ASP A 297 -36.48 12.26 0.84
C ASP A 297 -35.97 11.13 1.73
N PHE A 298 -34.95 11.44 2.54
CA PHE A 298 -34.47 10.54 3.58
C PHE A 298 -35.47 10.51 4.76
N PRO A 299 -35.53 9.44 5.56
CA PRO A 299 -36.37 9.45 6.76
C PRO A 299 -35.98 10.56 7.76
N ASP A 300 -34.70 10.93 7.80
CA ASP A 300 -34.14 12.04 8.58
C ASP A 300 -34.00 13.35 7.79
N GLN A 301 -34.78 13.53 6.71
CA GLN A 301 -34.72 14.72 5.84
C GLN A 301 -34.90 16.04 6.60
N ALA A 302 -35.72 16.03 7.66
CA ALA A 302 -35.98 17.22 8.49
C ALA A 302 -34.73 17.69 9.28
N ASP A 303 -33.76 16.80 9.50
CA ASP A 303 -32.52 17.12 10.21
C ASP A 303 -31.45 17.69 9.26
N ILE A 304 -31.64 17.55 7.95
CA ILE A 304 -30.74 18.08 6.92
C ILE A 304 -30.96 19.59 6.79
N SER A 305 -29.88 20.36 6.92
CA SER A 305 -29.93 21.80 6.69
C SER A 305 -30.39 22.13 5.27
N SER A 306 -31.20 23.17 5.09
CA SER A 306 -31.74 23.58 3.78
C SER A 306 -30.65 23.79 2.71
N TRP A 307 -29.50 24.35 3.09
CA TRP A 307 -28.34 24.57 2.21
C TRP A 307 -27.62 23.28 1.80
N ALA A 308 -27.85 22.17 2.51
CA ALA A 308 -27.20 20.88 2.26
C ALA A 308 -28.08 19.90 1.46
N VAL A 309 -29.36 20.21 1.26
CA VAL A 309 -30.33 19.27 0.64
C VAL A 309 -29.87 18.81 -0.74
N GLU A 310 -29.41 19.72 -1.59
CA GLU A 310 -28.91 19.35 -2.92
C GLU A 310 -27.69 18.43 -2.83
N GLY A 311 -26.69 18.82 -2.04
CA GLY A 311 -25.45 18.06 -1.90
C GLY A 311 -25.70 16.66 -1.33
N THR A 312 -26.49 16.55 -0.27
CA THR A 312 -26.82 15.25 0.37
C THR A 312 -27.55 14.31 -0.60
N LYS A 313 -28.57 14.80 -1.31
CA LYS A 313 -29.31 14.02 -2.31
C LYS A 313 -28.44 13.63 -3.50
N PHE A 314 -27.62 14.55 -3.99
CA PHE A 314 -26.74 14.28 -5.13
C PHE A 314 -25.66 13.25 -4.80
N MET A 315 -25.00 13.38 -3.65
CA MET A 315 -24.01 12.40 -3.17
C MET A 315 -24.62 11.02 -2.95
N SER A 316 -25.86 10.96 -2.46
CA SER A 316 -26.60 9.71 -2.28
C SER A 316 -26.99 9.07 -3.62
N LYS A 317 -27.49 9.87 -4.59
CA LYS A 317 -27.79 9.42 -5.97
C LYS A 317 -26.56 8.77 -6.62
N LEU A 318 -25.38 9.34 -6.41
CA LEU A 318 -24.12 8.79 -6.94
C LEU A 318 -23.57 7.62 -6.11
N SER A 319 -24.14 7.29 -4.96
CA SER A 319 -23.60 6.30 -4.01
C SER A 319 -22.19 6.62 -3.48
N ILE A 320 -21.79 7.90 -3.52
CA ILE A 320 -20.53 8.38 -2.92
C ILE A 320 -20.67 8.37 -1.40
N ILE A 321 -21.78 8.92 -0.90
CA ILE A 321 -22.16 8.88 0.51
C ILE A 321 -23.39 7.98 0.64
N LYS A 322 -23.20 6.84 1.33
CA LYS A 322 -24.27 5.90 1.66
C LYS A 322 -24.82 6.21 3.05
N GLY A 323 -26.13 6.17 3.20
CA GLY A 323 -26.81 6.29 4.48
C GLY A 323 -26.62 5.08 5.38
N ASP A 324 -27.32 5.06 6.52
CA ASP A 324 -27.39 3.86 7.36
C ASP A 324 -28.30 2.78 6.75
N THR A 325 -28.37 1.63 7.43
CA THR A 325 -29.23 0.51 7.03
C THR A 325 -30.73 0.79 7.14
N ASN A 326 -31.12 1.85 7.84
CA ASN A 326 -32.52 2.30 7.97
C ASN A 326 -32.90 3.31 6.87
N GLY A 327 -31.96 3.68 6.00
CA GLY A 327 -32.15 4.64 4.92
C GLY A 327 -31.93 6.10 5.33
N ASN A 328 -31.49 6.38 6.56
CA ASN A 328 -31.14 7.72 7.03
C ASN A 328 -29.85 8.21 6.37
N PHE A 329 -29.76 9.50 6.08
CA PHE A 329 -28.52 10.11 5.59
C PHE A 329 -27.47 10.29 6.70
N MET A 330 -27.94 10.50 7.93
CA MET A 330 -27.18 10.86 9.13
C MET A 330 -26.45 12.21 9.00
N PRO A 331 -27.16 13.35 8.81
CA PRO A 331 -26.52 14.62 8.46
C PRO A 331 -25.68 15.22 9.58
N LYS A 332 -26.20 15.22 10.81
CA LYS A 332 -25.60 15.81 12.02
C LYS A 332 -26.33 15.31 13.26
N ALA A 333 -25.71 15.48 14.43
CA ALA A 333 -26.37 15.25 15.71
C ALA A 333 -27.40 16.36 16.02
N VAL A 334 -28.62 15.96 16.39
CA VAL A 334 -29.72 16.86 16.84
C VAL A 334 -30.08 16.66 18.32
N THR A 335 -29.61 15.58 18.94
CA THR A 335 -29.76 15.29 20.38
C THR A 335 -28.40 15.20 21.09
N ASP A 336 -28.38 15.36 22.40
CA ASP A 336 -27.14 15.20 23.18
C ASP A 336 -26.64 13.75 23.20
N ALA A 337 -27.54 12.77 23.12
CA ALA A 337 -27.19 11.36 22.96
C ALA A 337 -26.44 11.11 21.64
N GLN A 338 -26.90 11.73 20.54
CA GLN A 338 -26.23 11.66 19.25
C GLN A 338 -24.85 12.34 19.27
N LYS A 339 -24.72 13.51 19.94
CA LYS A 339 -23.43 14.19 20.10
C LYS A 339 -22.44 13.31 20.87
N ALA A 340 -22.89 12.64 21.94
CA ALA A 340 -22.06 11.79 22.77
C ALA A 340 -21.42 10.60 22.01
N VAL A 341 -22.01 10.20 20.88
CA VAL A 341 -21.52 9.11 20.03
C VAL A 341 -21.02 9.59 18.66
N ASN A 342 -20.77 10.89 18.50
CA ASN A 342 -20.32 11.50 17.24
C ASN A 342 -21.23 11.17 16.04
N TYR A 343 -22.55 11.09 16.26
CA TYR A 343 -23.50 10.82 15.19
C TYR A 343 -23.40 11.88 14.08
N GLY A 344 -23.30 11.39 12.84
CA GLY A 344 -23.21 12.25 11.67
C GLY A 344 -21.84 12.90 11.47
N MET A 345 -20.83 12.58 12.27
CA MET A 345 -19.44 13.00 12.03
C MET A 345 -18.77 12.06 11.03
N ALA A 346 -17.89 12.60 10.19
CA ALA A 346 -17.10 11.78 9.26
C ALA A 346 -15.72 11.46 9.86
N SER A 347 -15.30 10.21 9.79
CA SER A 347 -13.89 9.83 10.00
C SER A 347 -13.04 10.22 8.80
N ARG A 348 -11.72 10.31 8.99
CA ARG A 348 -10.77 10.58 7.89
C ARG A 348 -10.78 9.46 6.85
N GLU A 349 -10.83 8.20 7.27
CA GLU A 349 -10.98 7.05 6.36
C GLU A 349 -12.26 7.16 5.54
N ALA A 350 -13.40 7.49 6.15
CA ALA A 350 -14.65 7.66 5.41
C ALA A 350 -14.57 8.83 4.42
N ALA A 351 -13.90 9.93 4.76
CA ALA A 351 -13.72 11.07 3.87
C ALA A 351 -12.83 10.73 2.67
N ILE A 352 -11.70 10.05 2.89
CA ILE A 352 -10.81 9.58 1.81
C ILE A 352 -11.57 8.66 0.86
N LEU A 353 -12.37 7.74 1.39
CA LEU A 353 -13.21 6.85 0.60
C LEU A 353 -14.26 7.60 -0.24
N MET A 354 -14.85 8.68 0.28
CA MET A 354 -15.71 9.56 -0.53
C MET A 354 -14.94 10.21 -1.69
N SER A 355 -13.68 10.57 -1.47
CA SER A 355 -12.80 11.14 -2.52
C SER A 355 -12.53 10.12 -3.63
N VAL A 356 -12.12 8.90 -3.30
CA VAL A 356 -11.87 7.82 -4.28
C VAL A 356 -13.11 7.50 -5.11
N ARG A 357 -14.26 7.32 -4.45
CA ARG A 357 -15.53 7.03 -5.15
C ARG A 357 -15.96 8.16 -6.08
N THR A 358 -15.58 9.40 -5.74
CA THR A 358 -15.79 10.55 -6.62
C THR A 358 -14.83 10.50 -7.80
N TYR A 359 -13.54 10.30 -7.54
CA TYR A 359 -12.51 10.19 -8.57
C TYR A 359 -12.86 9.13 -9.62
N ASP A 360 -13.25 7.93 -9.20
CA ASP A 360 -13.62 6.84 -10.10
C ASP A 360 -14.80 7.15 -11.03
N LYS A 361 -15.66 8.11 -10.68
CA LYS A 361 -16.80 8.54 -11.50
C LYS A 361 -16.47 9.66 -12.47
N TYR A 362 -15.40 10.40 -12.23
CA TYR A 362 -15.10 11.65 -12.94
C TYR A 362 -13.68 11.70 -13.55
N LYS A 363 -12.84 10.69 -13.34
CA LYS A 363 -11.51 10.55 -13.97
C LYS A 363 -11.56 10.23 -15.46
#